data_AF-A0A8T5QKU5-F1
#
_entry.id   AF-A0A8T5QKU5-F1
#
_cell.length_a   1.000
_cell.length_b   1.000
_cell.length_c   1.000
_cell.angle_alpha   90.00
_cell.angle_beta   90.00
_cell.angle_gamma   90.00
#
_symmetry.space_group_name_H-M   'P 1'
#
loop_
_entity.id
_entity.type
_entity.pdbx_description
1 polymer ?
#
loop_
_entity_poly.entity_id
_entity_poly.type
_entity_poly.pdbx_seq_one_letter_code
_entity_poly.pdbx_strand_id
1 'polypeptide(L)'
;EFVISFPPTPDIYPIMDAPKGGLPIQGTGYLFEKRNDKLNIGKGLADIESLVTVKEFPFLADGILRTDDAKRIPYSNELDIGELQFTHFSDSNYKDKEPTLGIKIPKGTVIFELTQEFEKGVLTTVEKRTLRLPELEGAKFERLGLSSEILIGKNASPNIDLITMGGGPRVSLVKNVTQKINLFGIPMEFEVLDVGSNSEKCKIRANNVSDWIDVQDTKDIGGIPIGVVDIFTSNDEETLNDGCDVYIPGLKVYFALTGEVKIETEEIEELSNGVVTKVVSLSRREIEMDKMLLTWTADDDVFITQEQPLVLPGLESVMFFMNGYYAGQEEHTIIEPTSGDKISLSTSLKDYDVELDILLDIDDDGDWDFVGRDDDEKLVTNTAGSFTFNEDEDEWFIVTKVKGGEGETRVVRTNIQDDGVDFIDYDGSIIDTAVEEGDDFEIGDMALTVDSFNDDEVNITMKSPEALNASLVTTEGLLIKIPMQLDDGSITSEGVNSFEPTEVKIRMEAEDYDDDIGEGVNDILLSAEFDGNESTVKIINKTAFSNNNLYEINETNIFVGYIDASEETCTSKVLWHKEDDQDWVELWYSGEETYANIYLMSPIMKVITEE
;
A
#
# COMPACT_ATOMS: atom_id res chain seq x y z
N GLU A 1 -30.07 27.09 40.34
CA GLU A 1 -29.77 26.88 38.90
C GLU A 1 -28.95 25.60 38.81
N PHE A 2 -29.49 24.56 38.19
CA PHE A 2 -28.74 23.33 37.92
C PHE A 2 -28.20 23.46 36.50
N VAL A 3 -26.87 23.57 36.36
CA VAL A 3 -26.18 23.54 35.08
C VAL A 3 -25.97 22.07 34.73
N ILE A 4 -26.69 21.60 33.72
CA ILE A 4 -26.46 20.31 33.08
C ILE A 4 -25.36 20.55 32.05
N SER A 5 -24.17 19.99 32.26
CA SER A 5 -23.13 19.96 31.22
C SER A 5 -23.37 18.74 30.35
N PHE A 6 -23.54 18.94 29.05
CA PHE A 6 -23.50 17.85 28.10
C PHE A 6 -22.03 17.45 27.88
N PRO A 7 -21.72 16.16 27.70
CA PRO A 7 -20.41 15.75 27.21
C PRO A 7 -20.14 16.42 25.85
N PRO A 8 -18.87 16.67 25.49
CA PRO A 8 -18.53 17.18 24.17
C PRO A 8 -19.14 16.27 23.11
N THR A 9 -19.78 16.87 22.11
CA THR A 9 -20.17 16.19 20.88
C THR A 9 -18.95 15.46 20.31
N PRO A 10 -19.06 14.18 19.92
CA PRO A 10 -17.96 13.51 19.23
C PRO A 10 -17.58 14.32 17.99
N ASP A 11 -16.28 14.50 17.78
CA ASP A 11 -15.75 15.26 16.67
C ASP A 11 -16.39 14.77 15.36
N ILE A 12 -16.90 15.72 14.57
CA ILE A 12 -17.43 15.44 13.24
C ILE A 12 -16.20 15.16 12.37
N TYR A 13 -15.92 13.88 12.15
CA TYR A 13 -14.84 13.44 11.28
C TYR A 13 -15.10 13.89 9.82
N PRO A 14 -14.03 14.20 9.06
CA PRO A 14 -14.17 14.68 7.69
C PRO A 14 -14.87 13.65 6.80
N ILE A 15 -15.79 14.12 5.97
CA ILE A 15 -16.30 13.37 4.83
C ILE A 15 -15.14 13.22 3.85
N MET A 16 -14.71 12.00 3.58
CA MET A 16 -13.65 11.75 2.59
C MET A 16 -14.24 11.90 1.19
N ASP A 17 -13.59 12.70 0.34
CA ASP A 17 -13.89 12.71 -1.08
C ASP A 17 -13.52 11.34 -1.68
N ALA A 18 -14.38 10.81 -2.54
CA ALA A 18 -14.12 9.54 -3.21
C ALA A 18 -12.90 9.63 -4.14
N PRO A 19 -12.25 8.48 -4.40
CA PRO A 19 -11.30 8.36 -5.51
C PRO A 19 -11.93 8.92 -6.80
N LYS A 20 -11.12 9.52 -7.69
CA LYS A 20 -11.60 10.01 -8.99
C LYS A 20 -12.28 8.85 -9.75
N GLY A 21 -13.62 8.85 -9.78
CA GLY A 21 -14.44 7.81 -10.43
C GLY A 21 -15.21 6.89 -9.48
N GLY A 22 -14.97 6.96 -8.17
CA GLY A 22 -15.72 6.20 -7.14
C GLY A 22 -16.95 6.95 -6.61
N LEU A 23 -17.92 6.19 -6.06
CA LEU A 23 -19.03 6.77 -5.30
C LEU A 23 -18.50 7.46 -4.03
N PRO A 24 -19.02 8.64 -3.61
CA PRO A 24 -18.65 9.28 -2.36
C PRO A 24 -18.82 8.31 -1.19
N ILE A 25 -17.72 7.95 -0.54
CA ILE A 25 -17.73 7.04 0.60
C ILE A 25 -17.97 7.88 1.86
N GLN A 26 -19.19 7.85 2.39
CA GLN A 26 -19.52 8.46 3.68
C GLN A 26 -19.26 7.45 4.79
N GLY A 27 -18.25 7.68 5.64
CA GLY A 27 -17.97 6.83 6.79
C GLY A 27 -16.72 7.25 7.56
N THR A 28 -16.63 6.86 8.83
CA THR A 28 -15.38 6.94 9.61
C THR A 28 -14.52 5.72 9.26
N GLY A 29 -13.36 5.95 8.65
CA GLY A 29 -12.36 4.91 8.38
C GLY A 29 -11.15 5.04 9.29
N TYR A 30 -10.49 3.93 9.54
CA TYR A 30 -9.16 3.87 10.14
C TYR A 30 -8.12 3.87 9.01
N LEU A 31 -7.21 4.84 9.02
CA LEU A 31 -6.07 4.89 8.10
C LEU A 31 -4.92 4.08 8.71
N PHE A 32 -4.33 3.18 7.94
CA PHE A 32 -3.10 2.47 8.34
C PHE A 32 -1.90 3.42 8.25
N GLU A 33 -1.71 4.22 9.30
CA GLU A 33 -0.54 5.09 9.48
C GLU A 33 -0.17 5.21 10.96
N LYS A 34 1.13 5.35 11.24
CA LYS A 34 1.66 5.83 12.52
C LYS A 34 2.43 7.11 12.29
N ARG A 35 2.68 7.85 13.38
CA ARG A 35 3.29 9.19 13.33
C ARG A 35 4.57 9.27 12.47
N ASN A 36 5.39 8.22 12.49
CA ASN A 36 6.66 8.14 11.77
C ASN A 36 6.75 6.86 10.93
N ASP A 37 5.63 6.24 10.57
CA ASP A 37 5.65 5.00 9.79
C ASP A 37 4.41 4.94 8.91
N LYS A 38 4.64 5.01 7.61
CA LYS A 38 3.61 4.94 6.58
C LYS A 38 3.75 3.66 5.77
N LEU A 39 2.68 3.31 5.06
CA LEU A 39 2.66 2.11 4.21
C LEU A 39 3.41 2.36 2.89
N ASN A 40 4.72 2.19 2.93
CA ASN A 40 5.63 2.26 1.79
C ASN A 40 5.52 1.00 0.90
N ILE A 41 6.03 1.07 -0.33
CA ILE A 41 6.12 -0.11 -1.21
C ILE A 41 7.00 -1.18 -0.56
N GLY A 42 6.55 -2.42 -0.54
CA GLY A 42 7.21 -3.54 0.12
C GLY A 42 6.79 -3.74 1.58
N LYS A 43 6.12 -2.78 2.24
CA LYS A 43 5.62 -2.96 3.61
C LYS A 43 4.24 -3.63 3.67
N GLY A 44 3.99 -4.37 4.73
CA GLY A 44 2.71 -4.95 5.10
C GLY A 44 1.86 -4.02 5.96
N LEU A 45 0.53 -4.14 5.87
CA LEU A 45 -0.37 -3.45 6.81
C LEU A 45 -0.07 -3.81 8.27
N ALA A 46 0.29 -5.07 8.53
CA ALA A 46 0.63 -5.57 9.86
C ALA A 46 1.94 -5.00 10.42
N ASP A 47 2.87 -4.56 9.57
CA ASP A 47 4.09 -3.84 9.97
C ASP A 47 3.74 -2.48 10.56
N ILE A 48 2.74 -1.80 9.97
CA ILE A 48 2.23 -0.52 10.46
C ILE A 48 1.38 -0.75 11.70
N GLU A 49 0.31 -1.54 11.60
CA GLU A 49 -0.57 -1.90 12.72
C GLU A 49 -1.22 -3.27 12.46
N SER A 50 -0.72 -4.28 13.17
CA SER A 50 -1.32 -5.62 13.16
C SER A 50 -2.62 -5.68 13.97
N LEU A 51 -2.78 -4.81 14.98
CA LEU A 51 -3.93 -4.89 15.89
C LEU A 51 -4.78 -3.63 15.87
N VAL A 52 -5.98 -3.73 15.27
CA VAL A 52 -6.95 -2.64 15.28
C VAL A 52 -7.92 -2.82 16.44
N THR A 53 -8.04 -1.81 17.29
CA THR A 53 -8.89 -1.81 18.49
C THR A 53 -10.07 -0.83 18.37
N VAL A 54 -10.94 -0.80 19.39
CA VAL A 54 -12.08 0.13 19.45
C VAL A 54 -11.69 1.60 19.37
N LYS A 55 -10.48 1.97 19.82
CA LYS A 55 -10.04 3.37 19.79
C LYS A 55 -9.82 3.84 18.37
N GLU A 56 -9.26 2.97 17.54
CA GLU A 56 -9.00 3.20 16.13
C GLU A 56 -10.26 3.03 15.28
N PHE A 57 -11.08 2.02 15.59
CA PHE A 57 -12.22 1.64 14.79
C PHE A 57 -13.47 1.44 15.66
N PRO A 58 -14.34 2.46 15.80
CA PRO A 58 -15.50 2.42 16.70
C PRO A 58 -16.49 1.28 16.43
N PHE A 59 -16.46 0.68 15.23
CA PHE A 59 -17.27 -0.48 14.87
C PHE A 59 -16.78 -1.78 15.54
N LEU A 60 -15.63 -1.77 16.21
CA LEU A 60 -15.11 -2.82 17.10
C LEU A 60 -15.48 -2.58 18.57
N ALA A 61 -16.47 -1.73 18.86
CA ALA A 61 -16.85 -1.42 20.23
C ALA A 61 -17.17 -2.65 21.07
N ASP A 62 -16.58 -2.69 22.27
CA ASP A 62 -16.92 -3.66 23.31
C ASP A 62 -18.44 -3.78 23.45
N GLY A 63 -18.90 -5.01 23.50
CA GLY A 63 -20.32 -5.32 23.46
C GLY A 63 -20.79 -6.07 24.69
N ILE A 64 -22.08 -6.39 24.67
CA ILE A 64 -22.72 -7.18 25.71
C ILE A 64 -23.57 -8.24 25.03
N LEU A 65 -23.22 -9.51 25.25
CA LEU A 65 -24.10 -10.62 24.91
C LEU A 65 -25.27 -10.62 25.90
N ARG A 66 -26.49 -10.52 25.38
CA ARG A 66 -27.73 -10.54 26.15
C ARG A 66 -28.48 -11.84 25.86
N THR A 67 -28.53 -12.73 26.83
CA THR A 67 -29.28 -14.00 26.74
C THR A 67 -30.76 -13.78 27.05
N ASP A 68 -31.60 -14.75 26.69
CA ASP A 68 -33.06 -14.72 26.95
C ASP A 68 -33.41 -14.69 28.44
N ASP A 69 -32.55 -15.24 29.31
CA ASP A 69 -32.68 -15.15 30.77
C ASP A 69 -32.16 -13.82 31.34
N ALA A 70 -31.96 -12.82 30.48
CA ALA A 70 -31.52 -11.46 30.79
C ALA A 70 -30.12 -11.37 31.44
N LYS A 71 -29.25 -12.37 31.28
CA LYS A 71 -27.84 -12.22 31.63
C LYS A 71 -27.17 -11.27 30.66
N ARG A 72 -26.19 -10.54 31.18
CA ARG A 72 -25.37 -9.58 30.44
C ARG A 72 -23.92 -9.99 30.60
N ILE A 73 -23.31 -10.40 29.51
CA ILE A 73 -21.92 -10.87 29.48
C ILE A 73 -21.13 -9.92 28.60
N PRO A 74 -20.28 -9.05 29.18
CA PRO A 74 -19.44 -8.17 28.40
C PRO A 74 -18.42 -8.95 27.57
N TYR A 75 -18.07 -8.42 26.42
CA TYR A 75 -16.97 -8.90 25.59
C TYR A 75 -16.20 -7.74 24.96
N SER A 76 -14.92 -7.96 24.69
CA SER A 76 -14.08 -7.07 23.90
C SER A 76 -13.93 -7.59 22.47
N ASN A 77 -13.72 -6.70 21.51
CA ASN A 77 -13.37 -7.08 20.14
C ASN A 77 -11.96 -6.63 19.80
N GLU A 78 -11.30 -7.46 19.00
CA GLU A 78 -9.95 -7.24 18.51
C GLU A 78 -9.89 -7.72 17.06
N LEU A 79 -9.31 -6.92 16.17
CA LEU A 79 -9.16 -7.25 14.76
C LEU A 79 -7.67 -7.35 14.43
N ASP A 80 -7.22 -8.57 14.19
CA ASP A 80 -5.85 -8.90 13.79
C ASP A 80 -5.76 -8.89 12.26
N ILE A 81 -4.91 -8.04 11.71
CA ILE A 81 -4.76 -7.82 10.26
C ILE A 81 -3.74 -8.82 9.71
N GLY A 82 -4.10 -9.47 8.61
CA GLY A 82 -3.20 -10.41 7.95
C GLY A 82 -1.98 -9.74 7.31
N GLU A 83 -1.09 -10.56 6.78
CA GLU A 83 0.11 -10.13 6.05
C GLU A 83 -0.26 -9.60 4.67
N LEU A 84 -0.73 -8.35 4.63
CA LEU A 84 -1.23 -7.66 3.44
C LEU A 84 -0.19 -6.65 2.95
N GLN A 85 0.65 -7.08 2.00
CA GLN A 85 1.79 -6.29 1.51
C GLN A 85 1.40 -5.34 0.36
N PHE A 86 1.73 -4.06 0.49
CA PHE A 86 1.61 -3.10 -0.59
C PHE A 86 2.80 -3.25 -1.54
N THR A 87 2.55 -3.61 -2.79
CA THR A 87 3.60 -3.95 -3.76
C THR A 87 3.26 -3.44 -5.15
N HIS A 88 4.25 -3.52 -6.05
CA HIS A 88 4.04 -3.43 -7.48
C HIS A 88 3.82 -4.82 -8.06
N PHE A 89 2.73 -5.02 -8.82
CA PHE A 89 2.40 -6.32 -9.40
C PHE A 89 1.79 -6.18 -10.81
N SER A 90 1.77 -7.31 -11.52
CA SER A 90 1.03 -7.52 -12.76
C SER A 90 0.41 -8.91 -12.70
N ASP A 91 -0.90 -9.02 -12.91
CA ASP A 91 -1.63 -10.27 -12.74
C ASP A 91 -2.66 -10.48 -13.86
N SER A 92 -2.82 -11.71 -14.35
CA SER A 92 -3.83 -12.02 -15.38
C SER A 92 -5.27 -11.89 -14.88
N ASN A 93 -5.48 -12.00 -13.56
CA ASN A 93 -6.79 -11.86 -12.92
C ASN A 93 -7.13 -10.39 -12.61
N TYR A 94 -6.21 -9.44 -12.87
CA TYR A 94 -6.43 -8.02 -12.62
C TYR A 94 -5.95 -7.17 -13.82
N LYS A 95 -6.88 -6.44 -14.43
CA LYS A 95 -6.62 -5.53 -15.58
C LYS A 95 -5.73 -6.13 -16.68
N ASP A 96 -5.86 -7.43 -16.95
CA ASP A 96 -5.13 -8.14 -18.01
C ASP A 96 -3.61 -7.86 -17.99
N LYS A 97 -2.99 -7.99 -16.81
CA LYS A 97 -1.55 -7.77 -16.58
C LYS A 97 -1.05 -6.32 -16.66
N GLU A 98 -1.91 -5.31 -16.60
CA GLU A 98 -1.47 -3.93 -16.44
C GLU A 98 -0.63 -3.76 -15.14
N PRO A 99 0.62 -3.28 -15.21
CA PRO A 99 1.44 -3.01 -14.02
C PRO A 99 0.73 -2.06 -13.05
N THR A 100 0.59 -2.46 -11.80
CA THR A 100 -0.28 -1.79 -10.82
C THR A 100 0.38 -1.74 -9.44
N LEU A 101 0.27 -0.60 -8.76
CA LEU A 101 0.54 -0.47 -7.33
C LEU A 101 -0.72 -0.81 -6.52
N GLY A 102 -0.59 -1.70 -5.54
CA GLY A 102 -1.69 -2.11 -4.68
C GLY A 102 -1.33 -3.29 -3.77
N ILE A 103 -2.33 -3.89 -3.15
CA ILE A 103 -2.16 -5.13 -2.38
C ILE A 103 -2.77 -6.27 -3.20
N LYS A 104 -1.93 -7.20 -3.67
CA LYS A 104 -2.37 -8.48 -4.21
C LYS A 104 -2.46 -9.49 -3.06
N ILE A 105 -3.61 -10.12 -2.91
CA ILE A 105 -3.88 -11.09 -1.85
C ILE A 105 -4.13 -12.44 -2.50
N PRO A 106 -3.16 -13.36 -2.48
CA PRO A 106 -3.32 -14.68 -3.08
C PRO A 106 -4.44 -15.47 -2.39
N LYS A 107 -5.09 -16.36 -3.15
CA LYS A 107 -6.04 -17.34 -2.62
C LYS A 107 -5.48 -18.06 -1.39
N GLY A 108 -6.29 -18.16 -0.34
CA GLY A 108 -5.93 -18.83 0.91
C GLY A 108 -5.17 -17.94 1.91
N THR A 109 -4.91 -16.68 1.57
CA THR A 109 -4.30 -15.70 2.48
C THR A 109 -5.35 -15.16 3.46
N VAL A 110 -5.01 -15.13 4.75
CA VAL A 110 -5.86 -14.50 5.78
C VAL A 110 -5.80 -12.99 5.59
N ILE A 111 -6.97 -12.36 5.48
CA ILE A 111 -7.12 -10.91 5.35
C ILE A 111 -7.23 -10.29 6.75
N PHE A 112 -8.07 -10.85 7.61
CA PHE A 112 -8.09 -10.52 9.05
C PHE A 112 -8.65 -11.67 9.89
N GLU A 113 -8.41 -11.61 11.20
CA GLU A 113 -9.11 -12.38 12.23
C GLU A 113 -9.76 -11.44 13.26
N LEU A 114 -11.08 -11.52 13.41
CA LEU A 114 -11.82 -10.84 14.45
C LEU A 114 -11.99 -11.76 15.67
N THR A 115 -11.44 -11.36 16.80
CA THR A 115 -11.66 -12.00 18.10
C THR A 115 -12.72 -11.25 18.91
N GLN A 116 -13.75 -11.95 19.35
CA GLN A 116 -14.70 -11.48 20.37
C GLN A 116 -14.47 -12.29 21.65
N GLU A 117 -13.82 -11.70 22.64
CA GLU A 117 -13.45 -12.38 23.90
C GLU A 117 -14.39 -11.98 25.03
N PHE A 118 -15.03 -12.96 25.66
CA PHE A 118 -15.95 -12.72 26.78
C PHE A 118 -15.16 -12.55 28.09
N GLU A 119 -15.43 -11.49 28.85
CA GLU A 119 -14.78 -11.26 30.16
C GLU A 119 -15.00 -12.42 31.14
N LYS A 120 -16.14 -13.09 30.99
CA LYS A 120 -16.51 -14.33 31.68
C LYS A 120 -17.13 -15.24 30.65
N GLY A 121 -16.63 -16.45 30.53
CA GLY A 121 -17.14 -17.40 29.56
C GLY A 121 -18.64 -17.66 29.72
N VAL A 122 -19.29 -17.92 28.60
CA VAL A 122 -20.75 -18.11 28.54
C VAL A 122 -21.07 -19.57 28.87
N LEU A 123 -21.65 -19.80 30.05
CA LEU A 123 -22.05 -21.12 30.50
C LEU A 123 -23.38 -21.55 29.88
N THR A 124 -23.41 -22.73 29.27
CA THR A 124 -24.63 -23.35 28.72
C THR A 124 -24.68 -24.86 28.97
N THR A 125 -25.91 -25.38 29.11
CA THR A 125 -26.17 -26.79 29.32
C THR A 125 -26.31 -27.52 28.00
N VAL A 126 -25.68 -28.69 27.86
CA VAL A 126 -25.81 -29.52 26.66
C VAL A 126 -27.06 -30.39 26.74
N GLU A 127 -28.03 -30.16 25.85
CA GLU A 127 -29.21 -31.02 25.75
C GLU A 127 -28.82 -32.40 25.18
N LYS A 128 -29.02 -33.46 25.97
CA LYS A 128 -28.50 -34.81 25.67
C LYS A 128 -28.90 -35.43 24.33
N ARG A 129 -30.05 -35.05 23.76
CA ARG A 129 -30.61 -35.70 22.55
C ARG A 129 -30.30 -34.95 21.28
N THR A 130 -30.35 -33.64 21.35
CA THR A 130 -30.24 -32.72 20.20
C THR A 130 -28.85 -32.07 20.14
N LEU A 131 -28.09 -32.17 21.23
CA LEU A 131 -26.85 -31.43 21.50
C LEU A 131 -27.07 -29.91 21.50
N ARG A 132 -28.31 -29.44 21.61
CA ARG A 132 -28.61 -28.00 21.65
C ARG A 132 -28.10 -27.32 22.91
N LEU A 133 -27.89 -26.02 22.77
CA LEU A 133 -27.40 -25.08 23.78
C LEU A 133 -28.48 -24.02 24.02
N PRO A 134 -29.60 -24.38 24.67
CA PRO A 134 -30.78 -23.53 24.76
C PRO A 134 -30.53 -22.20 25.46
N GLU A 135 -29.54 -22.09 26.34
CA GLU A 135 -29.20 -20.82 26.99
C GLU A 135 -28.49 -19.81 26.06
N LEU A 136 -27.99 -20.26 24.90
CA LEU A 136 -27.45 -19.37 23.87
C LEU A 136 -28.51 -18.94 22.86
N GLU A 137 -29.61 -19.67 22.72
CA GLU A 137 -30.65 -19.37 21.74
C GLU A 137 -31.42 -18.11 22.17
N GLY A 138 -31.73 -17.23 21.21
CA GLY A 138 -32.27 -15.89 21.43
C GLY A 138 -31.23 -14.86 21.90
N ALA A 139 -29.99 -15.29 22.20
CA ALA A 139 -28.97 -14.37 22.69
C ALA A 139 -28.56 -13.36 21.61
N LYS A 140 -28.51 -12.08 21.99
CA LYS A 140 -28.21 -10.95 21.10
C LYS A 140 -26.82 -10.40 21.36
N PHE A 141 -26.09 -10.09 20.29
CA PHE A 141 -24.76 -9.50 20.33
C PHE A 141 -24.54 -8.60 19.11
N GLU A 142 -23.47 -7.82 19.13
CA GLU A 142 -23.03 -6.97 18.03
C GLU A 142 -21.67 -7.44 17.52
N ARG A 143 -21.47 -7.42 16.21
CA ARG A 143 -20.20 -7.79 15.58
C ARG A 143 -20.00 -6.93 14.34
N LEU A 144 -18.84 -6.26 14.22
CA LEU A 144 -18.51 -5.36 13.11
C LEU A 144 -19.61 -4.31 12.86
N GLY A 145 -20.17 -3.76 13.95
CA GLY A 145 -21.29 -2.81 13.90
C GLY A 145 -22.67 -3.41 13.59
N LEU A 146 -22.78 -4.73 13.41
CA LEU A 146 -24.04 -5.40 13.07
C LEU A 146 -24.64 -6.13 14.26
N SER A 147 -25.91 -5.84 14.54
CA SER A 147 -26.70 -6.61 15.50
C SER A 147 -26.97 -8.01 14.97
N SER A 148 -26.75 -9.01 15.80
CA SER A 148 -26.95 -10.43 15.49
C SER A 148 -27.65 -11.13 16.66
N GLU A 149 -28.37 -12.20 16.34
CA GLU A 149 -29.08 -13.04 17.29
C GLU A 149 -28.76 -14.50 17.02
N ILE A 150 -28.46 -15.26 18.07
CA ILE A 150 -28.20 -16.70 17.97
C ILE A 150 -29.54 -17.42 17.88
N LEU A 151 -29.82 -18.02 16.72
CA LEU A 151 -31.04 -18.80 16.49
C LEU A 151 -30.91 -20.22 17.04
N ILE A 152 -29.75 -20.84 16.81
CA ILE A 152 -29.48 -22.22 17.20
C ILE A 152 -28.03 -22.32 17.67
N GLY A 153 -27.81 -22.91 18.85
CA GLY A 153 -26.49 -23.32 19.31
C GLY A 153 -26.41 -24.84 19.46
N LYS A 154 -25.33 -25.48 18.98
CA LYS A 154 -25.10 -26.92 19.14
C LYS A 154 -23.71 -27.21 19.66
N ASN A 155 -23.62 -28.12 20.63
CA ASN A 155 -22.35 -28.63 21.11
C ASN A 155 -21.72 -29.53 20.05
N ALA A 156 -20.55 -29.11 19.62
CA ALA A 156 -19.82 -29.65 18.49
C ALA A 156 -18.35 -29.87 18.92
N SER A 157 -18.16 -30.47 20.11
CA SER A 157 -16.86 -30.61 20.79
C SER A 157 -15.70 -30.97 19.83
N PRO A 158 -14.58 -30.21 19.84
CA PRO A 158 -14.21 -29.21 20.84
C PRO A 158 -14.81 -27.80 20.65
N ASN A 159 -15.69 -27.57 19.66
CA ASN A 159 -16.24 -26.25 19.34
C ASN A 159 -17.77 -26.19 19.58
N ILE A 160 -18.38 -25.03 19.30
CA ILE A 160 -19.83 -24.81 19.23
C ILE A 160 -20.21 -24.41 17.81
N ASP A 161 -21.23 -25.07 17.26
CA ASP A 161 -21.88 -24.60 16.03
C ASP A 161 -22.95 -23.56 16.41
N LEU A 162 -22.93 -22.41 15.74
CA LEU A 162 -23.92 -21.35 15.91
C LEU A 162 -24.61 -21.06 14.58
N ILE A 163 -25.93 -20.95 14.58
CA ILE A 163 -26.68 -20.33 13.48
C ILE A 163 -27.15 -19.00 14.02
N THR A 164 -26.80 -17.93 13.32
CA THR A 164 -27.15 -16.57 13.71
C THR A 164 -27.92 -15.86 12.61
N MET A 165 -28.71 -14.87 12.98
CA MET A 165 -29.36 -13.97 12.04
C MET A 165 -29.10 -12.53 12.45
N GLY A 166 -28.69 -11.70 11.50
CA GLY A 166 -28.31 -10.31 11.73
C GLY A 166 -28.22 -9.53 10.43
N GLY A 167 -27.34 -8.54 10.37
CA GLY A 167 -27.16 -7.66 9.21
C GLY A 167 -27.68 -6.25 9.49
N GLY A 168 -28.96 -6.01 9.22
CA GLY A 168 -29.60 -4.71 9.42
C GLY A 168 -30.31 -4.53 10.76
N PRO A 169 -31.13 -3.48 10.91
CA PRO A 169 -32.04 -3.35 12.04
C PRO A 169 -33.05 -4.50 12.10
N ARG A 170 -33.39 -4.92 13.34
CA ARG A 170 -34.55 -5.77 13.62
C ARG A 170 -35.82 -4.90 13.62
N VAL A 171 -36.80 -5.24 12.80
CA VAL A 171 -38.06 -4.50 12.63
C VAL A 171 -39.24 -5.44 12.80
N SER A 172 -40.27 -5.01 13.53
CA SER A 172 -41.54 -5.72 13.64
C SER A 172 -42.50 -5.23 12.57
N LEU A 173 -42.75 -6.05 11.56
CA LEU A 173 -43.70 -5.74 10.49
C LEU A 173 -45.08 -6.31 10.85
N VAL A 174 -46.12 -5.46 10.75
CA VAL A 174 -47.51 -5.84 11.03
C VAL A 174 -48.24 -6.14 9.72
N LYS A 175 -49.10 -7.16 9.73
CA LYS A 175 -49.86 -7.62 8.55
C LYS A 175 -50.75 -6.51 7.99
N ASN A 176 -50.72 -6.34 6.67
CA ASN A 176 -51.40 -5.29 5.91
C ASN A 176 -51.01 -3.85 6.30
N VAL A 177 -49.88 -3.66 6.97
CA VAL A 177 -49.30 -2.34 7.26
C VAL A 177 -48.03 -2.18 6.45
N THR A 178 -48.03 -1.23 5.52
CA THR A 178 -46.83 -0.85 4.79
C THR A 178 -45.94 0.04 5.67
N GLN A 179 -44.72 -0.42 5.95
CA GLN A 179 -43.71 0.34 6.68
C GLN A 179 -42.62 0.82 5.73
N LYS A 180 -42.17 2.06 5.91
CA LYS A 180 -41.03 2.62 5.18
C LYS A 180 -39.76 2.47 5.99
N ILE A 181 -38.74 1.87 5.41
CA ILE A 181 -37.43 1.69 6.02
C ILE A 181 -36.40 2.28 5.07
N ASN A 182 -35.54 3.16 5.59
CA ASN A 182 -34.43 3.72 4.83
C ASN A 182 -33.25 2.75 4.88
N LEU A 183 -32.93 2.08 3.76
CA LEU A 183 -31.66 1.36 3.63
C LEU A 183 -30.75 2.17 2.72
N PHE A 184 -29.52 2.43 3.17
CA PHE A 184 -28.50 3.15 2.39
C PHE A 184 -28.98 4.52 1.86
N GLY A 185 -29.81 5.23 2.66
CA GLY A 185 -30.38 6.52 2.28
C GLY A 185 -31.55 6.45 1.29
N ILE A 186 -31.98 5.24 0.90
CA ILE A 186 -33.10 5.00 -0.02
C ILE A 186 -34.31 4.50 0.78
N PRO A 187 -35.44 5.23 0.78
CA PRO A 187 -36.67 4.77 1.43
C PRO A 187 -37.28 3.60 0.64
N MET A 188 -37.50 2.48 1.31
CA MET A 188 -38.12 1.28 0.74
C MET A 188 -39.34 0.85 1.54
N GLU A 189 -40.32 0.26 0.85
CA GLU A 189 -41.61 -0.13 1.43
C GLU A 189 -41.66 -1.64 1.68
N PHE A 190 -41.97 -2.01 2.92
CA PHE A 190 -42.09 -3.39 3.39
C PHE A 190 -43.48 -3.64 3.94
N GLU A 191 -44.07 -4.80 3.67
CA GLU A 191 -45.38 -5.19 4.20
C GLU A 191 -45.47 -6.70 4.39
N VAL A 192 -46.02 -7.13 5.53
CA VAL A 192 -46.44 -8.52 5.72
C VAL A 192 -47.82 -8.68 5.10
N LEU A 193 -47.91 -9.50 4.05
CA LEU A 193 -49.18 -9.78 3.37
C LEU A 193 -49.96 -10.89 4.08
N ASP A 194 -49.25 -11.86 4.62
CA ASP A 194 -49.86 -13.01 5.28
C ASP A 194 -48.91 -13.69 6.27
N VAL A 195 -49.48 -14.41 7.23
CA VAL A 195 -48.77 -15.23 8.21
C VAL A 195 -49.31 -16.65 8.08
N GLY A 196 -48.41 -17.63 7.96
CA GLY A 196 -48.78 -19.02 7.74
C GLY A 196 -49.64 -19.57 8.89
N SER A 197 -50.56 -20.49 8.59
CA SER A 197 -51.54 -21.01 9.57
C SER A 197 -50.94 -21.67 10.82
N ASN A 198 -49.65 -22.05 10.76
CA ASN A 198 -48.91 -22.65 11.86
C ASN A 198 -47.90 -21.69 12.53
N SER A 199 -47.86 -20.42 12.13
CA SER A 199 -46.80 -19.47 12.52
C SER A 199 -45.39 -19.97 12.18
N GLU A 200 -45.25 -20.71 11.06
CA GLU A 200 -43.97 -21.25 10.60
C GLU A 200 -43.33 -20.38 9.50
N LYS A 201 -44.09 -19.45 8.92
CA LYS A 201 -43.62 -18.62 7.79
C LYS A 201 -44.40 -17.33 7.61
N CYS A 202 -43.76 -16.34 7.01
CA CYS A 202 -44.33 -15.04 6.68
C CYS A 202 -44.27 -14.73 5.19
N LYS A 203 -45.34 -14.18 4.64
CA LYS A 203 -45.35 -13.65 3.27
C LYS A 203 -45.05 -12.15 3.32
N ILE A 204 -43.86 -11.77 2.89
CA ILE A 204 -43.39 -10.38 2.95
C ILE A 204 -43.34 -9.82 1.53
N ARG A 205 -43.68 -8.54 1.37
CA ARG A 205 -43.52 -7.78 0.14
C ARG A 205 -42.48 -6.69 0.34
N ALA A 206 -41.51 -6.61 -0.55
CA ALA A 206 -40.52 -5.55 -0.67
C ALA A 206 -40.40 -5.12 -2.14
N ASN A 207 -40.40 -3.82 -2.43
CA ASN A 207 -40.31 -3.28 -3.80
C ASN A 207 -41.27 -3.92 -4.82
N ASN A 208 -42.52 -4.19 -4.41
CA ASN A 208 -43.57 -4.87 -5.19
C ASN A 208 -43.32 -6.36 -5.52
N VAL A 209 -42.21 -6.94 -5.07
CA VAL A 209 -41.96 -8.38 -5.10
C VAL A 209 -42.40 -8.96 -3.77
N SER A 210 -43.01 -10.16 -3.75
CA SER A 210 -43.42 -10.80 -2.51
C SER A 210 -43.15 -12.28 -2.52
N ASP A 211 -42.71 -12.82 -1.39
CA ASP A 211 -42.49 -14.25 -1.23
C ASP A 211 -42.71 -14.70 0.23
N TRP A 212 -42.82 -16.02 0.41
CA TRP A 212 -42.83 -16.67 1.71
C TRP A 212 -41.41 -16.94 2.19
N ILE A 213 -41.17 -16.63 3.46
CA ILE A 213 -39.92 -16.92 4.19
C ILE A 213 -40.30 -17.71 5.44
N ASP A 214 -39.65 -18.84 5.67
CA ASP A 214 -39.84 -19.64 6.88
C ASP A 214 -39.18 -18.95 8.09
N VAL A 215 -39.70 -19.20 9.29
CA VAL A 215 -39.10 -18.71 10.54
C VAL A 215 -37.69 -19.28 10.67
N GLN A 216 -36.75 -18.44 11.10
CA GLN A 216 -35.31 -18.71 11.14
C GLN A 216 -34.67 -18.87 9.76
N ASP A 217 -35.28 -18.32 8.70
CA ASP A 217 -34.75 -18.38 7.35
C ASP A 217 -34.57 -16.99 6.71
N THR A 218 -33.76 -16.93 5.65
CA THR A 218 -33.52 -15.73 4.84
C THR A 218 -33.97 -15.93 3.40
N LYS A 219 -34.39 -14.85 2.76
CA LYS A 219 -34.72 -14.86 1.32
C LYS A 219 -34.54 -13.50 0.69
N ASP A 220 -34.02 -13.46 -0.54
CA ASP A 220 -34.05 -12.24 -1.34
C ASP A 220 -35.48 -11.94 -1.80
N ILE A 221 -35.94 -10.72 -1.52
CA ILE A 221 -37.22 -10.21 -2.02
C ILE A 221 -36.97 -8.87 -2.69
N GLY A 222 -36.79 -8.89 -4.00
CA GLY A 222 -36.65 -7.68 -4.81
C GLY A 222 -35.27 -7.02 -4.68
N GLY A 223 -34.22 -7.83 -4.57
CA GLY A 223 -32.82 -7.40 -4.41
C GLY A 223 -32.45 -7.04 -2.98
N ILE A 224 -33.23 -7.52 -2.00
CA ILE A 224 -33.02 -7.26 -0.57
C ILE A 224 -33.15 -8.58 0.17
N PRO A 225 -32.10 -9.06 0.85
CA PRO A 225 -32.22 -10.23 1.70
C PRO A 225 -33.03 -9.85 2.95
N ILE A 226 -34.06 -10.63 3.27
CA ILE A 226 -34.92 -10.45 4.45
C ILE A 226 -34.85 -11.73 5.27
N GLY A 227 -34.57 -11.60 6.57
CA GLY A 227 -34.53 -12.72 7.51
C GLY A 227 -35.70 -12.68 8.48
N VAL A 228 -36.46 -13.77 8.63
CA VAL A 228 -37.57 -13.85 9.59
C VAL A 228 -37.07 -14.50 10.89
N VAL A 229 -37.11 -13.76 11.99
CA VAL A 229 -36.66 -14.24 13.31
C VAL A 229 -37.80 -14.93 14.05
N ASP A 230 -38.96 -14.28 14.11
CA ASP A 230 -40.10 -14.72 14.89
C ASP A 230 -41.42 -14.24 14.27
N ILE A 231 -42.52 -14.90 14.65
CA ILE A 231 -43.87 -14.58 14.22
C ILE A 231 -44.71 -14.34 15.46
N PHE A 232 -45.33 -13.16 15.52
CA PHE A 232 -46.30 -12.85 16.56
C PHE A 232 -47.71 -12.92 15.97
N THR A 233 -48.60 -13.63 16.67
CA THR A 233 -50.02 -13.73 16.33
C THR A 233 -50.85 -13.19 17.48
N SER A 234 -51.91 -12.44 17.15
CA SER A 234 -52.85 -11.98 18.17
C SER A 234 -54.09 -12.87 18.19
N ASN A 235 -54.38 -13.47 19.34
CA ASN A 235 -55.58 -14.29 19.54
C ASN A 235 -56.89 -13.48 19.60
N ASP A 236 -56.83 -12.14 19.57
CA ASP A 236 -58.01 -11.29 19.54
C ASP A 236 -58.53 -11.18 18.11
N GLU A 237 -59.66 -11.83 17.82
CA GLU A 237 -60.35 -11.82 16.52
C GLU A 237 -60.70 -10.41 16.02
N GLU A 238 -60.61 -9.38 16.88
CA GLU A 238 -60.92 -7.99 16.57
C GLU A 238 -59.70 -7.12 16.20
N THR A 239 -58.46 -7.56 16.46
CA THR A 239 -57.25 -6.81 16.10
C THR A 239 -56.37 -7.63 15.16
N LEU A 240 -56.22 -7.18 13.91
CA LEU A 240 -55.33 -7.77 12.89
C LEU A 240 -53.85 -7.47 13.21
N ASN A 241 -53.35 -7.91 14.36
CA ASN A 241 -51.98 -7.65 14.80
C ASN A 241 -51.01 -8.81 14.51
N ASP A 242 -51.37 -9.73 13.61
CA ASP A 242 -50.42 -10.73 13.15
C ASP A 242 -49.26 -10.05 12.44
N GLY A 243 -48.04 -10.55 12.62
CA GLY A 243 -46.86 -9.95 12.04
C GLY A 243 -45.61 -10.78 12.26
N CYS A 244 -44.48 -10.21 11.84
CA CYS A 244 -43.20 -10.91 11.81
C CYS A 244 -42.10 -9.97 12.29
N ASP A 245 -41.21 -10.49 13.13
CA ASP A 245 -39.95 -9.82 13.44
C ASP A 245 -38.92 -10.21 12.41
N VAL A 246 -38.31 -9.22 11.77
CA VAL A 246 -37.40 -9.42 10.64
C VAL A 246 -36.12 -8.61 10.76
N TYR A 247 -35.04 -9.09 10.16
CA TYR A 247 -33.83 -8.31 9.89
C TYR A 247 -33.86 -7.83 8.43
N ILE A 248 -33.54 -6.55 8.21
CA ILE A 248 -33.53 -5.90 6.89
C ILE A 248 -32.30 -4.98 6.75
N PRO A 249 -31.29 -5.31 5.92
CA PRO A 249 -31.09 -6.62 5.29
C PRO A 249 -30.93 -7.74 6.34
N GLY A 250 -31.46 -8.93 6.07
CA GLY A 250 -31.36 -10.09 6.94
C GLY A 250 -30.34 -11.08 6.41
N LEU A 251 -29.28 -11.32 7.19
CA LEU A 251 -28.19 -12.22 6.88
C LEU A 251 -28.22 -13.38 7.87
N LYS A 252 -28.37 -14.59 7.35
CA LYS A 252 -28.30 -15.82 8.14
C LYS A 252 -26.92 -16.42 7.97
N VAL A 253 -26.20 -16.50 9.09
CA VAL A 253 -24.80 -16.92 9.10
C VAL A 253 -24.66 -18.19 9.93
N TYR A 254 -24.12 -19.22 9.29
CA TYR A 254 -23.81 -20.51 9.89
C TYR A 254 -22.34 -20.55 10.27
N PHE A 255 -22.09 -20.75 11.55
CA PHE A 255 -20.78 -21.01 12.13
C PHE A 255 -20.69 -22.49 12.45
N ALA A 256 -19.91 -23.24 11.67
CA ALA A 256 -19.79 -24.68 11.81
C ALA A 256 -18.39 -25.13 12.23
N LEU A 257 -18.35 -26.27 12.94
CA LEU A 257 -17.21 -27.04 13.43
C LEU A 257 -16.08 -27.26 12.41
N THR A 258 -16.43 -27.34 11.12
CA THR A 258 -15.47 -27.55 10.04
C THR A 258 -14.58 -26.33 9.80
N GLY A 259 -14.87 -25.20 10.45
CA GLY A 259 -14.23 -23.94 10.17
C GLY A 259 -14.74 -23.31 8.88
N GLU A 260 -15.91 -23.72 8.37
CA GLU A 260 -16.55 -23.03 7.25
C GLU A 260 -17.64 -22.10 7.80
N VAL A 261 -17.61 -20.85 7.38
CA VAL A 261 -18.71 -19.90 7.60
C VAL A 261 -19.55 -19.90 6.33
N LYS A 262 -20.84 -20.24 6.45
CA LYS A 262 -21.77 -20.18 5.31
C LYS A 262 -22.71 -19.02 5.53
N ILE A 263 -22.76 -18.12 4.56
CA ILE A 263 -23.75 -17.05 4.52
C ILE A 263 -24.81 -17.50 3.53
N GLU A 264 -26.04 -17.67 4.00
CA GLU A 264 -27.14 -18.12 3.15
C GLU A 264 -27.76 -16.92 2.44
N THR A 265 -27.27 -16.67 1.22
CA THR A 265 -27.92 -15.83 0.20
C THR A 265 -28.47 -16.75 -0.92
N GLU A 266 -29.02 -16.21 -2.01
CA GLU A 266 -29.52 -17.03 -3.14
C GLU A 266 -28.42 -17.91 -3.78
N GLU A 267 -27.15 -17.51 -3.64
CA GLU A 267 -25.96 -18.31 -3.94
C GLU A 267 -25.20 -18.53 -2.62
N ILE A 268 -24.89 -19.77 -2.23
CA ILE A 268 -24.14 -20.02 -0.99
C ILE A 268 -22.73 -19.47 -1.18
N GLU A 269 -22.45 -18.30 -0.60
CA GLU A 269 -21.10 -17.75 -0.50
C GLU A 269 -20.36 -18.45 0.65
N GLU A 270 -19.27 -19.14 0.33
CA GLU A 270 -18.41 -19.80 1.30
C GLU A 270 -17.27 -18.85 1.70
N LEU A 271 -17.33 -18.34 2.94
CA LEU A 271 -16.16 -17.75 3.58
C LEU A 271 -15.24 -18.91 3.99
N SER A 272 -14.21 -19.16 3.18
CA SER A 272 -13.26 -20.24 3.44
C SER A 272 -12.41 -19.91 4.68
N ASN A 273 -12.54 -20.68 5.76
CA ASN A 273 -11.83 -20.56 7.05
C ASN A 273 -12.12 -19.26 7.84
N GLY A 274 -12.79 -19.19 8.98
CA GLY A 274 -13.42 -20.19 9.84
C GLY A 274 -13.68 -19.61 11.23
N VAL A 275 -14.89 -19.79 11.77
CA VAL A 275 -15.19 -19.39 13.15
C VAL A 275 -14.76 -20.49 14.11
N VAL A 276 -13.72 -20.25 14.88
CA VAL A 276 -13.33 -21.10 16.01
C VAL A 276 -13.91 -20.50 17.29
N THR A 277 -15.01 -21.05 17.77
CA THR A 277 -15.42 -20.86 19.17
C THR A 277 -14.52 -21.76 20.02
N LYS A 278 -13.50 -21.19 20.68
CA LYS A 278 -12.71 -21.98 21.64
C LYS A 278 -13.60 -22.25 22.86
N VAL A 279 -13.96 -23.51 23.05
CA VAL A 279 -14.76 -23.96 24.18
C VAL A 279 -13.86 -24.59 25.22
N VAL A 280 -13.98 -24.16 26.48
CA VAL A 280 -13.44 -24.90 27.61
C VAL A 280 -14.52 -25.87 28.10
N SER A 281 -14.29 -27.17 27.92
CA SER A 281 -15.18 -28.20 28.47
C SER A 281 -15.00 -28.28 29.99
N LEU A 282 -15.97 -27.74 30.73
CA LEU A 282 -16.01 -27.82 32.20
C LEU A 282 -16.53 -29.19 32.67
N SER A 283 -17.46 -29.81 31.92
CA SER A 283 -17.94 -31.18 32.18
C SER A 283 -18.60 -31.83 30.94
N ARG A 284 -19.10 -33.08 31.06
CA ARG A 284 -19.90 -33.74 30.00
C ARG A 284 -21.26 -33.08 29.71
N ARG A 285 -21.70 -32.13 30.53
CA ARG A 285 -23.05 -31.53 30.44
C ARG A 285 -23.07 -30.01 30.41
N GLU A 286 -21.94 -29.39 30.69
CA GLU A 286 -21.78 -27.95 30.72
C GLU A 286 -20.55 -27.60 29.89
N ILE A 287 -20.72 -26.61 29.04
CA ILE A 287 -19.66 -26.04 28.24
C ILE A 287 -19.60 -24.53 28.51
N GLU A 288 -18.40 -23.98 28.40
CA GLU A 288 -18.12 -22.56 28.54
C GLU A 288 -17.58 -22.03 27.21
N MET A 289 -18.24 -21.01 26.66
CA MET A 289 -17.78 -20.32 25.45
C MET A 289 -16.96 -19.09 25.86
N ASP A 290 -15.65 -19.13 25.64
CA ASP A 290 -14.74 -18.07 26.07
C ASP A 290 -14.56 -16.98 25.00
N LYS A 291 -14.58 -17.37 23.72
CA LYS A 291 -14.45 -16.44 22.60
C LYS A 291 -15.15 -16.92 21.34
N MET A 292 -15.46 -15.97 20.47
CA MET A 292 -15.84 -16.21 19.08
C MET A 292 -14.75 -15.63 18.17
N LEU A 293 -14.28 -16.41 17.21
CA LEU A 293 -13.31 -15.96 16.20
C LEU A 293 -14.00 -15.85 14.86
N LEU A 294 -13.68 -14.86 14.04
CA LEU A 294 -14.08 -14.78 12.63
C LEU A 294 -12.86 -14.48 11.79
N THR A 295 -12.36 -15.50 11.10
CA THR A 295 -11.29 -15.35 10.12
C THR A 295 -11.89 -15.09 8.74
N TRP A 296 -11.36 -14.11 8.03
CA TRP A 296 -11.63 -13.90 6.61
C TRP A 296 -10.40 -14.31 5.83
N THR A 297 -10.54 -15.32 4.97
CA THR A 297 -9.49 -15.76 4.04
C THR A 297 -9.96 -15.52 2.62
N ALA A 298 -9.06 -15.06 1.75
CA ALA A 298 -9.34 -14.90 0.33
C ALA A 298 -9.70 -16.25 -0.32
N ASP A 299 -10.88 -16.33 -0.95
CA ASP A 299 -11.40 -17.51 -1.62
C ASP A 299 -10.84 -17.67 -3.06
N ASP A 300 -10.46 -16.56 -3.68
CA ASP A 300 -9.66 -16.48 -4.90
C ASP A 300 -8.56 -15.41 -4.76
N ASP A 301 -7.78 -15.18 -5.81
CA ASP A 301 -6.88 -14.02 -5.84
C ASP A 301 -7.70 -12.73 -5.83
N VAL A 302 -7.49 -11.87 -4.82
CA VAL A 302 -8.20 -10.59 -4.68
C VAL A 302 -7.21 -9.43 -4.56
N PHE A 303 -7.69 -8.22 -4.82
CA PHE A 303 -6.84 -7.04 -4.97
C PHE A 303 -7.43 -5.85 -4.21
N ILE A 304 -6.56 -5.06 -3.58
CA ILE A 304 -6.89 -3.72 -3.06
C ILE A 304 -6.08 -2.71 -3.88
N THR A 305 -6.76 -1.90 -4.68
CA THR A 305 -6.16 -0.84 -5.50
C THR A 305 -6.99 0.43 -5.41
N GLN A 306 -6.54 1.51 -6.04
CA GLN A 306 -7.30 2.78 -6.07
C GLN A 306 -8.69 2.62 -6.71
N GLU A 307 -8.85 1.65 -7.61
CA GLU A 307 -10.09 1.42 -8.36
C GLU A 307 -10.90 0.24 -7.79
N GLN A 308 -10.26 -0.67 -7.07
CA GLN A 308 -10.88 -1.88 -6.55
C GLN A 308 -10.73 -1.93 -5.02
N PRO A 309 -11.79 -1.55 -4.27
CA PRO A 309 -11.85 -1.86 -2.84
C PRO A 309 -12.10 -3.36 -2.63
N LEU A 310 -11.71 -3.85 -1.46
CA LEU A 310 -11.97 -5.21 -1.01
C LEU A 310 -13.03 -5.18 0.09
N VAL A 311 -14.19 -5.77 -0.18
CA VAL A 311 -15.32 -5.81 0.75
C VAL A 311 -15.48 -7.22 1.31
N LEU A 312 -15.73 -7.33 2.61
CA LEU A 312 -16.00 -8.61 3.27
C LEU A 312 -17.26 -9.27 2.66
N PRO A 313 -17.14 -10.40 1.94
CA PRO A 313 -18.28 -10.99 1.24
C PRO A 313 -19.37 -11.45 2.22
N GLY A 314 -20.61 -11.37 1.74
CA GLY A 314 -21.85 -11.68 2.46
C GLY A 314 -22.21 -10.77 3.64
N LEU A 315 -21.26 -10.33 4.46
CA LEU A 315 -21.52 -9.41 5.58
C LEU A 315 -21.44 -7.93 5.17
N GLU A 316 -20.59 -7.61 4.21
CA GLU A 316 -20.34 -6.25 3.69
C GLU A 316 -20.09 -5.21 4.79
N SER A 317 -19.66 -5.62 5.98
CA SER A 317 -19.51 -4.73 7.15
C SER A 317 -18.12 -4.13 7.28
N VAL A 318 -17.17 -4.66 6.52
CA VAL A 318 -15.77 -4.25 6.50
C VAL A 318 -15.33 -4.09 5.06
N MET A 319 -14.59 -3.01 4.80
CA MET A 319 -13.98 -2.72 3.52
C MET A 319 -12.56 -2.22 3.73
N PHE A 320 -11.63 -2.74 2.93
CA PHE A 320 -10.34 -2.14 2.69
C PHE A 320 -10.39 -1.35 1.39
N PHE A 321 -9.87 -0.13 1.36
CA PHE A 321 -9.73 0.63 0.12
C PHE A 321 -8.48 1.48 0.13
N MET A 322 -7.94 1.74 -1.06
CA MET A 322 -6.78 2.59 -1.28
C MET A 322 -7.22 3.96 -1.77
N ASN A 323 -6.85 5.02 -1.06
CA ASN A 323 -7.12 6.40 -1.44
C ASN A 323 -5.88 7.09 -2.00
N GLY A 324 -5.34 6.53 -3.08
CA GLY A 324 -4.17 7.09 -3.74
C GLY A 324 -2.84 6.53 -3.24
N TYR A 325 -1.80 6.91 -3.98
CA TYR A 325 -0.39 6.74 -3.66
C TYR A 325 0.25 8.11 -3.70
N TYR A 326 0.96 8.49 -2.65
CA TYR A 326 1.77 9.70 -2.60
C TYR A 326 3.14 9.35 -3.14
N ALA A 327 3.47 9.86 -4.32
CA ALA A 327 4.75 9.63 -4.99
C ALA A 327 5.81 10.69 -4.63
N GLY A 328 5.44 11.74 -3.89
CA GLY A 328 6.31 12.88 -3.60
C GLY A 328 6.54 13.81 -4.80
N GLN A 329 7.49 14.74 -4.63
CA GLN A 329 8.02 15.55 -5.73
C GLN A 329 9.06 14.72 -6.49
N GLU A 330 8.81 14.43 -7.76
CA GLU A 330 9.73 13.59 -8.54
C GLU A 330 10.71 14.43 -9.37
N GLU A 331 12.00 14.15 -9.22
CA GLU A 331 13.03 14.50 -10.22
C GLU A 331 13.19 13.40 -11.26
N HIS A 332 13.70 13.74 -12.43
CA HIS A 332 13.82 12.82 -13.57
C HIS A 332 15.28 12.63 -13.95
N THR A 333 15.71 11.36 -14.05
CA THR A 333 17.05 10.99 -14.52
C THR A 333 16.94 10.01 -15.67
N ILE A 334 17.73 10.21 -16.73
CA ILE A 334 17.81 9.35 -17.91
C ILE A 334 19.25 8.91 -18.09
N ILE A 335 19.46 7.62 -18.35
CA ILE A 335 20.73 7.09 -18.85
C ILE A 335 20.46 6.30 -20.10
N GLU A 336 20.96 6.82 -21.22
CA GLU A 336 20.64 6.32 -22.55
C GLU A 336 21.85 6.36 -23.48
N PRO A 337 21.89 5.48 -24.49
CA PRO A 337 22.84 5.62 -25.58
C PRO A 337 22.40 6.77 -26.50
N THR A 338 23.29 7.74 -26.73
CA THR A 338 23.03 8.85 -27.67
C THR A 338 23.58 8.59 -29.08
N SER A 339 24.44 7.57 -29.21
CA SER A 339 24.88 6.96 -30.46
C SER A 339 25.27 5.49 -30.23
N GLY A 340 25.70 4.78 -31.27
CA GLY A 340 26.19 3.41 -31.14
C GLY A 340 27.33 3.29 -30.12
N ASP A 341 28.17 4.32 -30.00
CA ASP A 341 29.43 4.21 -29.25
C ASP A 341 29.47 5.10 -28.00
N LYS A 342 28.31 5.56 -27.49
CA LYS A 342 28.25 6.57 -26.43
C LYS A 342 27.06 6.40 -25.49
N ILE A 343 27.31 6.54 -24.18
CA ILE A 343 26.26 6.66 -23.15
C ILE A 343 26.27 8.05 -22.54
N SER A 344 25.08 8.63 -22.39
CA SER A 344 24.86 9.92 -21.74
C SER A 344 23.95 9.78 -20.52
N LEU A 345 24.12 10.69 -19.57
CA LEU A 345 23.32 10.84 -18.36
C LEU A 345 22.71 12.24 -18.34
N SER A 346 21.39 12.32 -18.20
CA SER A 346 20.69 13.59 -17.95
C SER A 346 19.97 13.54 -16.61
N THR A 347 20.12 14.59 -15.80
CA THR A 347 19.49 14.71 -14.48
C THR A 347 19.38 16.16 -14.04
N SER A 348 18.66 16.41 -12.96
CA SER A 348 18.54 17.73 -12.32
C SER A 348 19.48 17.81 -11.12
N LEU A 349 20.40 18.77 -11.12
CA LEU A 349 21.16 19.16 -9.94
C LEU A 349 20.48 20.35 -9.27
N LYS A 350 20.83 20.62 -8.00
CA LYS A 350 20.22 21.65 -7.15
C LYS A 350 20.02 23.02 -7.83
N ASP A 351 20.93 23.42 -8.71
CA ASP A 351 20.91 24.73 -9.36
C ASP A 351 20.57 24.70 -10.87
N TYR A 352 20.72 23.55 -11.54
CA TYR A 352 20.53 23.43 -12.98
C TYR A 352 20.41 21.97 -13.43
N ASP A 353 19.81 21.77 -14.60
CA ASP A 353 19.78 20.47 -15.28
C ASP A 353 21.10 20.25 -16.03
N VAL A 354 21.56 19.00 -16.04
CA VAL A 354 22.78 18.58 -16.74
C VAL A 354 22.51 17.47 -17.75
N GLU A 355 23.34 17.41 -18.77
CA GLU A 355 23.42 16.33 -19.75
C GLU A 355 24.90 16.06 -20.00
N LEU A 356 25.38 14.88 -19.61
CA LEU A 356 26.79 14.54 -19.60
C LEU A 356 27.02 13.24 -20.37
N ASP A 357 27.95 13.27 -21.31
CA ASP A 357 28.47 12.04 -21.91
C ASP A 357 29.42 11.38 -20.91
N ILE A 358 29.10 10.16 -20.49
CA ILE A 358 29.79 9.47 -19.38
C ILE A 358 30.63 8.29 -19.86
N LEU A 359 30.42 7.80 -21.08
CA LEU A 359 31.20 6.72 -21.71
C LEU A 359 31.26 6.93 -23.22
N LEU A 360 32.43 6.65 -23.79
CA LEU A 360 32.70 6.72 -25.23
C LEU A 360 33.61 5.56 -25.66
N ASP A 361 33.26 4.91 -26.77
CA ASP A 361 34.13 4.08 -27.61
C ASP A 361 34.45 4.90 -28.88
N ILE A 362 35.74 5.09 -29.20
CA ILE A 362 36.16 5.92 -30.34
C ILE A 362 36.60 5.10 -31.56
N ASP A 363 36.80 3.79 -31.41
CA ASP A 363 37.37 2.95 -32.47
C ASP A 363 36.52 1.73 -32.90
N ASP A 364 35.28 1.67 -32.40
CA ASP A 364 34.25 0.67 -32.70
C ASP A 364 34.69 -0.76 -32.35
N ASP A 365 35.60 -0.94 -31.39
CA ASP A 365 36.11 -2.25 -30.98
C ASP A 365 35.26 -2.92 -29.88
N GLY A 366 34.29 -2.19 -29.31
CA GLY A 366 33.38 -2.63 -28.28
C GLY A 366 33.95 -2.52 -26.86
N ASP A 367 35.05 -1.80 -26.69
CA ASP A 367 35.63 -1.43 -25.39
C ASP A 367 35.40 0.07 -25.12
N TRP A 368 35.07 0.43 -23.88
CA TRP A 368 34.97 1.82 -23.46
C TRP A 368 36.37 2.44 -23.30
N ASP A 369 36.67 3.49 -24.07
CA ASP A 369 37.98 4.16 -24.10
C ASP A 369 38.07 5.33 -23.13
N PHE A 370 37.02 6.16 -23.08
CA PHE A 370 37.02 7.41 -22.33
C PHE A 370 35.74 7.65 -21.53
N VAL A 371 35.87 8.47 -20.50
CA VAL A 371 34.74 9.09 -19.79
C VAL A 371 34.62 10.50 -20.34
N GLY A 372 33.58 10.78 -21.11
CA GLY A 372 33.39 12.08 -21.77
C GLY A 372 32.75 11.98 -23.16
N ARG A 373 32.77 13.10 -23.87
CA ARG A 373 32.08 13.28 -25.15
C ARG A 373 32.92 12.91 -26.37
N ASP A 374 34.21 13.20 -26.33
CA ASP A 374 35.20 12.95 -27.40
C ASP A 374 36.61 12.79 -26.78
N ASP A 375 37.63 12.48 -27.59
CA ASP A 375 39.02 12.36 -27.14
C ASP A 375 39.66 13.70 -26.72
N ASP A 376 39.07 14.82 -27.13
CA ASP A 376 39.42 16.19 -26.74
C ASP A 376 38.32 16.91 -25.92
N GLU A 377 37.28 16.18 -25.52
CA GLU A 377 36.15 16.67 -24.72
C GLU A 377 35.83 15.67 -23.57
N LYS A 378 36.85 15.32 -22.78
CA LYS A 378 36.74 14.36 -21.67
C LYS A 378 36.06 14.95 -20.43
N LEU A 379 35.54 14.07 -19.58
CA LEU A 379 34.91 14.38 -18.31
C LEU A 379 35.76 13.86 -17.15
N VAL A 380 36.34 14.77 -16.36
CA VAL A 380 37.16 14.43 -15.20
C VAL A 380 36.29 14.18 -13.97
N THR A 381 36.21 12.92 -13.54
CA THR A 381 35.35 12.51 -12.43
C THR A 381 36.12 12.07 -11.17
N ASN A 382 37.43 11.85 -11.27
CA ASN A 382 38.31 11.52 -10.14
C ASN A 382 38.88 12.80 -9.50
N THR A 383 38.04 13.54 -8.77
CA THR A 383 38.38 14.87 -8.23
C THR A 383 38.67 14.91 -6.73
N ALA A 384 38.53 13.79 -6.02
CA ALA A 384 38.87 13.67 -4.60
C ALA A 384 40.39 13.73 -4.38
N GLY A 385 40.82 14.57 -3.45
CA GLY A 385 42.23 14.72 -3.15
C GLY A 385 42.92 15.66 -4.13
N SER A 386 43.72 15.15 -5.06
CA SER A 386 44.45 15.97 -6.05
C SER A 386 44.25 15.40 -7.44
N PHE A 387 43.91 16.26 -8.40
CA PHE A 387 43.59 15.89 -9.77
C PHE A 387 44.12 16.93 -10.77
N THR A 388 44.22 16.53 -12.03
CA THR A 388 44.63 17.40 -13.13
C THR A 388 43.46 17.60 -14.08
N PHE A 389 43.38 18.79 -14.67
CA PHE A 389 42.48 19.13 -15.76
C PHE A 389 43.29 19.78 -16.88
N ASN A 390 43.09 19.33 -18.12
CA ASN A 390 43.80 19.80 -19.30
C ASN A 390 42.79 20.37 -20.30
N GLU A 391 42.77 21.67 -20.58
CA GLU A 391 41.74 22.27 -21.45
C GLU A 391 41.84 21.86 -22.93
N ASP A 392 42.96 21.25 -23.34
CA ASP A 392 43.10 20.66 -24.68
C ASP A 392 42.47 19.25 -24.76
N GLU A 393 42.20 18.59 -23.63
CA GLU A 393 41.66 17.21 -23.59
C GLU A 393 40.34 17.08 -22.82
N ASP A 394 40.11 17.92 -21.83
CA ASP A 394 39.00 17.84 -20.87
C ASP A 394 38.04 19.02 -21.09
N GLU A 395 36.74 18.73 -21.15
CA GLU A 395 35.68 19.76 -21.25
C GLU A 395 35.15 20.16 -19.88
N TRP A 396 34.93 19.17 -19.00
CA TRP A 396 34.28 19.36 -17.70
C TRP A 396 34.96 18.51 -16.61
N PHE A 397 34.93 19.00 -15.38
CA PHE A 397 35.21 18.19 -14.20
C PHE A 397 34.04 18.27 -13.21
N ILE A 398 33.85 17.18 -12.44
CA ILE A 398 32.75 17.08 -11.47
C ILE A 398 33.32 17.10 -10.07
N VAL A 399 32.78 17.98 -9.22
CA VAL A 399 33.03 17.95 -7.78
C VAL A 399 31.72 17.74 -7.04
N THR A 400 31.74 16.78 -6.12
CA THR A 400 30.56 16.38 -5.34
C THR A 400 30.93 16.23 -3.88
N LYS A 401 30.07 16.70 -2.99
CA LYS A 401 30.23 16.55 -1.54
C LYS A 401 28.91 16.10 -0.94
N VAL A 402 28.98 15.10 -0.06
CA VAL A 402 27.85 14.56 0.71
C VAL A 402 28.21 14.57 2.19
N LYS A 403 27.25 14.94 3.04
CA LYS A 403 27.40 14.90 4.49
C LYS A 403 26.05 14.66 5.19
N GLY A 404 25.73 13.40 5.44
CA GLY A 404 24.39 13.02 5.87
C GLY A 404 23.39 13.40 4.77
N GLY A 405 22.24 13.94 5.14
CA GLY A 405 21.23 14.45 4.19
C GLY A 405 21.50 15.77 3.47
N GLU A 406 22.74 16.27 3.49
CA GLU A 406 23.12 17.43 2.68
C GLU A 406 24.14 17.00 1.61
N GLY A 407 23.81 17.26 0.35
CA GLY A 407 24.69 17.00 -0.78
C GLY A 407 24.66 18.10 -1.83
N GLU A 408 25.77 18.28 -2.53
CA GLU A 408 25.88 19.22 -3.65
C GLU A 408 26.86 18.70 -4.70
N THR A 409 26.48 18.83 -5.97
CA THR A 409 27.33 18.56 -7.13
C THR A 409 27.45 19.80 -7.99
N ARG A 410 28.66 20.04 -8.49
CA ARG A 410 28.97 21.08 -9.46
C ARG A 410 29.71 20.48 -10.64
N VAL A 411 29.37 20.95 -11.84
CA VAL A 411 29.98 20.53 -13.10
C VAL A 411 30.64 21.76 -13.69
N VAL A 412 31.96 21.76 -13.70
CA VAL A 412 32.75 22.98 -13.86
C VAL A 412 33.72 22.80 -15.01
N ARG A 413 33.92 23.87 -15.77
CA ARG A 413 35.04 23.98 -16.72
C ARG A 413 35.95 25.11 -16.31
N THR A 414 37.17 25.09 -16.82
CA THR A 414 38.13 26.16 -16.62
C THR A 414 38.32 27.01 -17.86
N ASN A 415 38.96 28.16 -17.67
CA ASN A 415 39.60 28.92 -18.74
C ASN A 415 40.93 29.49 -18.20
N ILE A 416 42.05 28.85 -18.57
CA ILE A 416 43.40 29.16 -18.10
C ILE A 416 43.94 30.39 -18.85
N GLN A 417 44.46 31.36 -18.09
CA GLN A 417 45.03 32.62 -18.58
C GLN A 417 46.42 32.88 -17.97
N ASP A 418 47.19 33.78 -18.59
CA ASP A 418 48.53 34.17 -18.11
C ASP A 418 48.56 34.63 -16.64
N ASP A 419 47.43 35.14 -16.11
CA ASP A 419 47.31 35.71 -14.76
C ASP A 419 46.41 34.92 -13.80
N GLY A 420 45.97 33.72 -14.17
CA GLY A 420 45.20 32.83 -13.30
C GLY A 420 44.21 31.96 -14.05
N VAL A 421 43.27 31.37 -13.32
CA VAL A 421 42.26 30.48 -13.90
C VAL A 421 40.85 30.98 -13.57
N ASP A 422 39.99 31.04 -14.59
CA ASP A 422 38.56 31.28 -14.41
C ASP A 422 37.82 29.95 -14.27
N PHE A 423 36.83 29.90 -13.37
CA PHE A 423 35.97 28.73 -13.14
C PHE A 423 34.55 29.07 -13.53
N ILE A 424 33.97 28.23 -14.39
CA ILE A 424 32.66 28.48 -15.00
C ILE A 424 31.79 27.24 -14.76
N ASP A 425 30.63 27.45 -14.15
CA ASP A 425 29.65 26.41 -13.91
C ASP A 425 28.96 25.99 -15.21
N TYR A 426 28.30 24.84 -15.20
CA TYR A 426 27.68 24.25 -16.41
C TYR A 426 26.62 25.15 -17.05
N ASP A 427 25.88 25.93 -16.24
CA ASP A 427 24.89 26.91 -16.71
C ASP A 427 25.53 28.17 -17.35
N GLY A 428 26.86 28.26 -17.33
CA GLY A 428 27.66 29.37 -17.85
C GLY A 428 27.88 30.50 -16.85
N SER A 429 27.42 30.35 -15.60
CA SER A 429 27.72 31.29 -14.53
C SER A 429 29.21 31.23 -14.15
N ILE A 430 29.77 32.38 -13.80
CA ILE A 430 31.17 32.48 -13.38
C ILE A 430 31.22 32.24 -11.87
N ILE A 431 31.98 31.23 -11.46
CA ILE A 431 32.19 30.87 -10.05
C ILE A 431 33.27 31.78 -9.45
N ASP A 432 34.44 31.80 -10.07
CA ASP A 432 35.55 32.67 -9.70
C ASP A 432 36.42 33.01 -10.92
N THR A 433 37.24 34.07 -10.81
CA THR A 433 38.08 34.56 -11.91
C THR A 433 39.47 34.88 -11.46
N ALA A 434 40.45 34.61 -12.33
CA ALA A 434 41.88 34.85 -12.09
C ALA A 434 42.36 34.30 -10.75
N VAL A 435 41.97 33.06 -10.42
CA VAL A 435 42.46 32.35 -9.23
C VAL A 435 43.94 32.00 -9.44
N GLU A 436 44.81 32.44 -8.53
CA GLU A 436 46.26 32.24 -8.64
C GLU A 436 46.72 30.91 -8.02
N GLU A 437 47.95 30.49 -8.34
CA GLU A 437 48.58 29.31 -7.72
C GLU A 437 48.68 29.47 -6.18
N GLY A 438 48.16 28.48 -5.47
CA GLY A 438 48.12 28.41 -4.01
C GLY A 438 46.91 29.08 -3.37
N ASP A 439 46.02 29.70 -4.16
CA ASP A 439 44.78 30.28 -3.66
C ASP A 439 43.70 29.21 -3.48
N ASP A 440 42.92 29.40 -2.41
CA ASP A 440 41.72 28.65 -2.12
C ASP A 440 40.50 29.40 -2.66
N PHE A 441 39.54 28.66 -3.20
CA PHE A 441 38.26 29.18 -3.68
C PHE A 441 37.13 28.20 -3.37
N GLU A 442 35.88 28.68 -3.47
CA GLU A 442 34.69 27.88 -3.16
C GLU A 442 33.89 27.59 -4.44
N ILE A 443 33.56 26.33 -4.66
CA ILE A 443 32.58 25.86 -5.65
C ILE A 443 31.42 25.27 -4.86
N GLY A 444 30.29 25.99 -4.79
CA GLY A 444 29.21 25.61 -3.86
C GLY A 444 29.71 25.55 -2.42
N ASP A 445 29.37 24.47 -1.71
CA ASP A 445 29.81 24.18 -0.34
C ASP A 445 31.19 23.48 -0.25
N MET A 446 31.95 23.41 -1.36
CA MET A 446 33.25 22.75 -1.46
C MET A 446 34.39 23.76 -1.55
N ALA A 447 35.45 23.55 -0.78
CA ALA A 447 36.68 24.33 -0.86
C ALA A 447 37.72 23.61 -1.72
N LEU A 448 38.21 24.29 -2.76
CA LEU A 448 39.25 23.82 -3.65
C LEU A 448 40.48 24.73 -3.58
N THR A 449 41.64 24.19 -3.94
CA THR A 449 42.89 24.94 -4.09
C THR A 449 43.45 24.71 -5.49
N VAL A 450 43.91 25.78 -6.15
CA VAL A 450 44.76 25.67 -7.35
C VAL A 450 46.18 25.34 -6.89
N ASP A 451 46.66 24.12 -7.08
CA ASP A 451 48.01 23.72 -6.63
C ASP A 451 49.10 24.20 -7.58
N SER A 452 48.83 24.15 -8.89
CA SER A 452 49.69 24.69 -9.96
C SER A 452 48.93 24.77 -11.27
N PHE A 453 49.28 25.69 -12.15
CA PHE A 453 48.82 25.68 -13.55
C PHE A 453 49.96 26.05 -14.52
N ASN A 454 49.82 25.64 -15.77
CA ASN A 454 50.73 25.93 -16.87
C ASN A 454 49.92 26.40 -18.08
N ASP A 455 50.03 27.67 -18.44
CA ASP A 455 49.35 28.30 -19.57
C ASP A 455 49.87 27.80 -20.93
N ASP A 456 51.17 27.48 -21.03
CA ASP A 456 51.77 26.93 -22.25
C ASP A 456 51.27 25.50 -22.56
N GLU A 457 50.95 24.72 -21.53
CA GLU A 457 50.44 23.34 -21.64
C GLU A 457 48.94 23.24 -21.36
N VAL A 458 48.27 24.36 -21.06
CA VAL A 458 46.85 24.47 -20.72
C VAL A 458 46.38 23.45 -19.67
N ASN A 459 47.24 23.21 -18.68
CA ASN A 459 47.08 22.19 -17.65
C ASN A 459 46.99 22.83 -16.26
N ILE A 460 46.03 22.40 -15.43
CA ILE A 460 45.88 22.81 -14.03
C ILE A 460 45.85 21.58 -13.12
N THR A 461 46.54 21.65 -11.99
CA THR A 461 46.42 20.69 -10.88
C THR A 461 45.67 21.35 -9.74
N MET A 462 44.62 20.69 -9.27
CA MET A 462 43.76 21.15 -8.19
C MET A 462 43.77 20.19 -7.01
N LYS A 463 43.33 20.69 -5.86
CA LYS A 463 43.05 19.91 -4.66
C LYS A 463 41.63 20.10 -4.19
N SER A 464 40.91 19.00 -3.99
CA SER A 464 39.58 18.97 -3.38
C SER A 464 39.52 17.86 -2.32
N PRO A 465 39.97 18.12 -1.08
CA PRO A 465 40.11 17.10 -0.05
C PRO A 465 38.77 16.56 0.48
N GLU A 466 37.67 17.27 0.24
CA GLU A 466 36.32 16.92 0.69
C GLU A 466 35.43 16.38 -0.43
N ALA A 467 35.90 16.37 -1.68
CA ALA A 467 35.14 15.82 -2.79
C ALA A 467 35.07 14.29 -2.73
N LEU A 468 33.97 13.77 -3.25
CA LEU A 468 33.79 12.38 -3.61
C LEU A 468 34.23 12.17 -5.06
N ASN A 469 34.85 11.03 -5.32
CA ASN A 469 35.15 10.61 -6.68
C ASN A 469 33.89 10.11 -7.37
N ALA A 470 33.81 10.33 -8.68
CA ALA A 470 32.94 9.62 -9.60
C ALA A 470 31.48 9.57 -9.13
N SER A 471 31.00 10.67 -8.57
CA SER A 471 29.71 10.77 -7.90
C SER A 471 29.02 12.05 -8.30
N LEU A 472 27.70 12.00 -8.42
CA LEU A 472 26.84 13.18 -8.49
C LEU A 472 25.65 13.00 -7.54
N VAL A 473 25.18 14.08 -6.96
CA VAL A 473 23.99 14.15 -6.11
C VAL A 473 22.99 15.03 -6.84
N THR A 474 21.82 14.48 -7.09
CA THR A 474 20.73 15.16 -7.79
C THR A 474 20.01 16.15 -6.88
N THR A 475 18.97 16.82 -7.39
CA THR A 475 18.23 17.88 -6.69
C THR A 475 17.52 17.35 -5.46
N GLU A 476 16.90 16.19 -5.59
CA GLU A 476 16.16 15.53 -4.52
C GLU A 476 17.02 14.53 -3.74
N GLY A 477 18.34 14.43 -4.00
CA GLY A 477 19.28 13.70 -3.14
C GLY A 477 19.68 12.30 -3.60
N LEU A 478 19.37 11.89 -4.83
CA LEU A 478 19.87 10.64 -5.39
C LEU A 478 21.38 10.71 -5.61
N LEU A 479 22.13 9.77 -5.05
CA LEU A 479 23.57 9.64 -5.30
C LEU A 479 23.80 8.71 -6.49
N ILE A 480 24.37 9.22 -7.57
CA ILE A 480 24.73 8.41 -8.75
C ILE A 480 26.25 8.28 -8.84
N LYS A 481 26.74 7.05 -8.75
CA LYS A 481 28.13 6.66 -8.98
C LYS A 481 28.34 6.45 -10.48
N ILE A 482 29.00 7.42 -11.10
CA ILE A 482 29.32 7.44 -12.53
C ILE A 482 30.70 6.83 -12.81
N PRO A 483 31.04 6.56 -14.07
CA PRO A 483 32.36 6.07 -14.46
C PRO A 483 33.49 7.06 -14.14
N MET A 484 34.68 6.51 -13.90
CA MET A 484 35.94 7.25 -13.82
C MET A 484 37.04 6.54 -14.59
N GLN A 485 37.91 7.34 -15.19
CA GLN A 485 39.13 6.86 -15.82
C GLN A 485 40.29 6.86 -14.81
N LEU A 486 41.04 5.77 -14.76
CA LEU A 486 42.22 5.61 -13.92
C LEU A 486 43.50 6.01 -14.68
N ASP A 487 44.60 6.20 -13.94
CA ASP A 487 45.90 6.58 -14.50
C ASP A 487 46.45 5.59 -15.55
N ASP A 488 45.99 4.33 -15.55
CA ASP A 488 46.38 3.32 -16.53
C ASP A 488 45.47 3.29 -17.77
N GLY A 489 44.52 4.22 -17.87
CA GLY A 489 43.54 4.36 -18.94
C GLY A 489 42.28 3.53 -18.74
N SER A 490 42.26 2.59 -17.78
CA SER A 490 41.08 1.76 -17.55
C SER A 490 39.92 2.56 -16.95
N ILE A 491 38.70 2.16 -17.31
CA ILE A 491 37.47 2.75 -16.77
C ILE A 491 36.92 1.85 -15.67
N THR A 492 36.49 2.46 -14.58
CA THR A 492 35.83 1.77 -13.46
C THR A 492 34.74 2.65 -12.86
N SER A 493 33.98 2.12 -11.90
CA SER A 493 33.06 2.91 -11.08
C SER A 493 33.31 2.64 -9.60
N GLU A 494 33.16 3.68 -8.79
CA GLU A 494 33.44 3.58 -7.36
C GLU A 494 32.55 2.51 -6.70
N GLY A 495 33.15 1.62 -5.89
CA GLY A 495 32.42 0.57 -5.18
C GLY A 495 32.11 -0.69 -5.99
N VAL A 496 32.58 -0.80 -7.24
CA VAL A 496 32.32 -1.95 -8.10
C VAL A 496 33.62 -2.61 -8.61
N ASN A 497 33.87 -3.86 -8.21
CA ASN A 497 35.07 -4.61 -8.61
C ASN A 497 34.96 -5.20 -10.04
N SER A 498 34.70 -4.36 -11.05
CA SER A 498 34.73 -4.75 -12.47
C SER A 498 35.73 -3.87 -13.22
N PHE A 499 36.65 -4.50 -13.96
CA PHE A 499 37.64 -3.84 -14.82
C PHE A 499 37.52 -4.37 -16.25
N GLU A 500 36.32 -4.79 -16.64
CA GLU A 500 36.08 -5.26 -18.00
C GLU A 500 35.80 -4.02 -18.86
N PRO A 501 36.63 -3.74 -19.88
CA PRO A 501 36.45 -2.55 -20.72
C PRO A 501 35.13 -2.58 -21.51
N THR A 502 34.53 -3.77 -21.66
CA THR A 502 33.24 -3.99 -22.34
C THR A 502 32.02 -3.76 -21.45
N GLU A 503 32.18 -3.66 -20.12
CA GLU A 503 31.06 -3.56 -19.16
C GLU A 503 31.40 -2.61 -18.00
N VAL A 504 30.78 -1.43 -17.99
CA VAL A 504 30.91 -0.46 -16.90
C VAL A 504 29.61 -0.39 -16.11
N LYS A 505 29.70 -0.49 -14.79
CA LYS A 505 28.54 -0.47 -13.92
C LYS A 505 28.25 0.93 -13.40
N ILE A 506 26.99 1.33 -13.44
CA ILE A 506 26.53 2.60 -12.88
C ILE A 506 25.63 2.25 -11.70
N ARG A 507 25.89 2.85 -10.54
CA ARG A 507 25.10 2.61 -9.33
C ARG A 507 24.36 3.87 -8.93
N MET A 508 23.09 3.75 -8.59
CA MET A 508 22.30 4.82 -8.00
C MET A 508 21.85 4.38 -6.60
N GLU A 509 22.15 5.21 -5.62
CA GLU A 509 21.93 4.98 -4.20
C GLU A 509 20.93 6.04 -3.71
N ALA A 510 19.78 5.60 -3.21
CA ALA A 510 18.75 6.49 -2.66
C ALA A 510 19.12 6.94 -1.23
N GLU A 511 18.43 7.96 -0.74
CA GLU A 511 18.44 8.31 0.68
C GLU A 511 17.68 7.28 1.52
N ASP A 512 17.99 7.26 2.81
CA ASP A 512 17.16 6.61 3.80
C ASP A 512 16.01 7.53 4.31
N TYR A 513 15.19 7.03 5.24
CA TYR A 513 14.08 7.83 5.82
C TYR A 513 14.51 8.91 6.82
N ASP A 514 15.78 8.93 7.22
CA ASP A 514 16.38 9.99 8.02
C ASP A 514 17.05 11.06 7.13
N ASP A 515 16.76 11.00 5.82
CA ASP A 515 17.27 11.84 4.74
C ASP A 515 18.77 11.64 4.46
N ASP A 516 19.44 10.59 4.97
CA ASP A 516 20.89 10.40 4.75
C ASP A 516 21.19 9.88 3.32
N ILE A 517 21.88 10.71 2.52
CA ILE A 517 22.19 10.45 1.10
C ILE A 517 23.11 9.23 0.92
N GLY A 518 22.66 8.29 0.09
CA GLY A 518 23.41 7.08 -0.27
C GLY A 518 23.41 6.00 0.81
N GLU A 519 22.61 6.15 1.86
CA GLU A 519 22.47 5.15 2.94
C GLU A 519 21.21 4.26 2.77
N GLY A 520 20.43 4.47 1.70
CA GLY A 520 19.33 3.57 1.32
C GLY A 520 19.83 2.14 1.04
N VAL A 521 19.00 1.14 1.36
CA VAL A 521 19.40 -0.27 1.32
C VAL A 521 19.28 -0.88 -0.09
N ASN A 522 18.43 -0.30 -0.95
CA ASN A 522 18.10 -0.85 -2.26
C ASN A 522 18.68 -0.02 -3.42
N ASP A 523 19.92 -0.35 -3.81
CA ASP A 523 20.59 0.29 -4.93
C ASP A 523 20.04 -0.16 -6.28
N ILE A 524 19.91 0.80 -7.21
CA ILE A 524 19.74 0.51 -8.63
C ILE A 524 21.13 0.31 -9.23
N LEU A 525 21.35 -0.89 -9.78
CA LEU A 525 22.60 -1.21 -10.46
C LEU A 525 22.34 -1.44 -11.95
N LEU A 526 23.00 -0.63 -12.76
CA LEU A 526 22.97 -0.66 -14.21
C LEU A 526 24.29 -1.20 -14.76
N SER A 527 24.23 -1.78 -15.96
CA SER A 527 25.36 -2.14 -16.80
C SER A 527 25.28 -1.32 -18.08
N ALA A 528 26.31 -0.54 -18.37
CA ALA A 528 26.58 0.02 -19.68
C ALA A 528 27.55 -0.91 -20.41
N GLU A 529 27.06 -1.51 -21.49
CA GLU A 529 27.77 -2.54 -22.26
C GLU A 529 27.43 -2.40 -23.76
N PHE A 530 27.96 -3.31 -24.58
CA PHE A 530 27.66 -3.39 -26.00
C PHE A 530 26.81 -4.64 -26.32
N ASP A 531 25.73 -4.47 -27.11
CA ASP A 531 25.04 -5.58 -27.78
C ASP A 531 25.45 -5.64 -29.26
N GLY A 532 26.56 -6.33 -29.52
CA GLY A 532 27.20 -6.26 -30.82
C GLY A 532 28.07 -5.01 -30.91
N ASN A 533 27.66 -4.07 -31.76
CA ASN A 533 28.36 -2.79 -32.00
C ASN A 533 27.52 -1.59 -31.53
N GLU A 534 26.45 -1.84 -30.79
CA GLU A 534 25.55 -0.79 -30.31
C GLU A 534 25.61 -0.79 -28.78
N SER A 535 25.87 0.37 -28.21
CA SER A 535 25.88 0.58 -26.77
C SER A 535 24.47 0.49 -26.19
N THR A 536 24.39 -0.03 -24.98
CA THR A 536 23.13 -0.39 -24.33
C THR A 536 23.25 -0.30 -22.82
N VAL A 537 22.17 0.09 -22.15
CA VAL A 537 22.10 0.22 -20.69
C VAL A 537 21.05 -0.74 -20.14
N LYS A 538 21.49 -1.65 -19.27
CA LYS A 538 20.65 -2.72 -18.71
C LYS A 538 20.59 -2.66 -17.20
N ILE A 539 19.41 -2.96 -16.66
CA ILE A 539 19.24 -3.17 -15.22
C ILE A 539 19.76 -4.58 -14.86
N ILE A 540 20.81 -4.64 -14.03
CA ILE A 540 21.42 -5.92 -13.62
C ILE A 540 21.01 -6.38 -12.22
N ASN A 541 20.63 -5.46 -11.33
CA ASN A 541 20.09 -5.81 -10.02
C ASN A 541 18.56 -5.69 -10.00
N LYS A 542 17.86 -6.81 -10.15
CA LYS A 542 16.40 -6.83 -10.01
C LYS A 542 15.91 -6.99 -8.57
N THR A 543 16.79 -7.30 -7.61
CA THR A 543 16.34 -7.57 -6.23
C THR A 543 16.01 -6.30 -5.45
N ALA A 544 16.46 -5.13 -5.92
CA ALA A 544 16.07 -3.85 -5.36
C ALA A 544 14.60 -3.47 -5.65
N PHE A 545 13.95 -4.14 -6.61
CA PHE A 545 12.57 -3.82 -7.00
C PHE A 545 11.55 -4.55 -6.14
N SER A 546 10.37 -3.95 -5.95
CA SER A 546 9.22 -4.61 -5.34
C SER A 546 8.92 -5.93 -6.05
N ASN A 547 8.76 -7.01 -5.26
CA ASN A 547 8.63 -8.39 -5.76
C ASN A 547 9.81 -8.89 -6.62
N ASN A 548 10.97 -8.23 -6.54
CA ASN A 548 12.18 -8.49 -7.33
C ASN A 548 11.93 -8.50 -8.86
N ASN A 549 11.03 -7.64 -9.36
CA ASN A 549 10.62 -7.72 -10.76
C ASN A 549 10.27 -6.35 -11.39
N LEU A 550 10.37 -6.31 -12.72
CA LEU A 550 9.80 -5.26 -13.56
C LEU A 550 8.70 -5.85 -14.44
N TYR A 551 7.69 -5.06 -14.77
CA TYR A 551 6.52 -5.50 -15.51
C TYR A 551 6.36 -4.71 -16.80
N GLU A 552 6.05 -5.42 -17.88
CA GLU A 552 5.84 -4.85 -19.21
C GLU A 552 4.58 -3.98 -19.26
N ILE A 553 4.67 -2.79 -19.84
CA ILE A 553 3.53 -1.89 -20.00
C ILE A 553 2.84 -2.20 -21.34
N ASN A 554 1.56 -2.61 -21.32
CA ASN A 554 0.68 -2.66 -22.50
C ASN A 554 1.27 -3.40 -23.73
N GLU A 555 1.96 -4.51 -23.55
CA GLU A 555 2.65 -5.27 -24.63
C GLU A 555 3.65 -4.42 -25.44
N THR A 556 4.27 -3.45 -24.78
CA THR A 556 5.39 -2.66 -25.32
C THR A 556 6.71 -3.24 -24.84
N ASN A 557 7.84 -2.84 -25.43
CA ASN A 557 9.14 -3.21 -24.87
C ASN A 557 9.58 -2.31 -23.69
N ILE A 558 8.64 -1.65 -23.00
CA ILE A 558 8.93 -0.79 -21.85
C ILE A 558 8.50 -1.51 -20.58
N PHE A 559 9.43 -1.67 -19.64
CA PHE A 559 9.22 -2.35 -18.37
C PHE A 559 9.25 -1.33 -17.24
N VAL A 560 8.23 -1.32 -16.39
CA VAL A 560 8.17 -0.48 -15.19
C VAL A 560 8.51 -1.28 -13.94
N GLY A 561 9.26 -0.66 -13.04
CA GLY A 561 9.54 -1.16 -11.70
C GLY A 561 9.43 -0.05 -10.67
N TYR A 562 9.21 -0.42 -9.41
CA TYR A 562 9.33 0.49 -8.27
C TYR A 562 10.29 -0.13 -7.27
N ILE A 563 11.18 0.68 -6.71
CA ILE A 563 12.13 0.23 -5.69
C ILE A 563 11.39 -0.17 -4.41
N ASP A 564 11.79 -1.30 -3.85
CA ASP A 564 11.27 -1.78 -2.57
C ASP A 564 11.73 -0.85 -1.45
N ALA A 565 10.78 -0.32 -0.69
CA ALA A 565 11.00 0.61 0.41
C ALA A 565 10.62 -0.03 1.75
N SER A 566 10.71 -1.36 1.88
CA SER A 566 10.48 -2.03 3.16
C SER A 566 11.57 -1.75 4.20
N GLU A 567 12.80 -1.48 3.77
CA GLU A 567 13.99 -1.28 4.61
C GLU A 567 14.51 0.17 4.55
N GLU A 568 13.68 1.12 4.99
CA GLU A 568 14.08 2.52 5.22
C GLU A 568 14.65 3.25 3.99
N THR A 569 14.23 2.90 2.77
CA THR A 569 14.75 3.49 1.53
C THR A 569 13.68 4.32 0.82
N CYS A 570 14.02 5.51 0.31
CA CYS A 570 13.12 6.28 -0.55
C CYS A 570 12.87 5.56 -1.88
N THR A 571 11.60 5.41 -2.28
CA THR A 571 11.24 4.70 -3.52
C THR A 571 11.53 5.56 -4.75
N SER A 572 12.04 4.89 -5.79
CA SER A 572 12.04 5.40 -7.15
C SER A 572 11.14 4.57 -8.07
N LYS A 573 10.58 5.22 -9.08
CA LYS A 573 9.97 4.54 -10.24
C LYS A 573 11.00 4.45 -11.36
N VAL A 574 11.15 3.26 -11.94
CA VAL A 574 12.11 3.01 -13.02
C VAL A 574 11.36 2.55 -14.26
N LEU A 575 11.70 3.09 -15.43
CA LEU A 575 11.35 2.51 -16.73
C LEU A 575 12.61 1.97 -17.40
N TRP A 576 12.53 0.74 -17.89
CA TRP A 576 13.55 0.12 -18.71
C TRP A 576 13.01 -0.08 -20.11
N HIS A 577 13.57 0.66 -21.05
CA HIS A 577 13.21 0.65 -22.46
C HIS A 577 14.10 -0.37 -23.16
N LYS A 578 13.47 -1.36 -23.80
CA LYS A 578 14.16 -2.41 -24.52
C LYS A 578 13.95 -2.27 -26.02
N GLU A 579 14.73 -1.40 -26.66
CA GLU A 579 14.70 -1.30 -28.12
C GLU A 579 15.58 -2.39 -28.74
N ASP A 580 15.43 -2.67 -30.04
CA ASP A 580 15.97 -3.91 -30.66
C ASP A 580 17.47 -4.13 -30.38
N ASP A 581 18.28 -3.06 -30.44
CA ASP A 581 19.73 -3.03 -30.27
C ASP A 581 20.21 -2.11 -29.13
N GLN A 582 19.36 -1.21 -28.62
CA GLN A 582 19.74 -0.20 -27.62
C GLN A 582 18.73 -0.17 -26.47
N ASP A 583 19.11 -0.70 -25.30
CA ASP A 583 18.32 -0.58 -24.08
C ASP A 583 18.71 0.72 -23.35
N TRP A 584 17.77 1.32 -22.62
CA TRP A 584 18.03 2.51 -21.81
C TRP A 584 17.07 2.63 -20.61
N VAL A 585 17.41 3.50 -19.65
CA VAL A 585 16.73 3.57 -18.35
C VAL A 585 16.31 5.00 -18.01
N GLU A 586 15.04 5.16 -17.62
CA GLU A 586 14.50 6.36 -16.97
C GLU A 586 14.21 6.09 -15.50
N LEU A 587 14.39 7.11 -14.67
CA LEU A 587 14.17 7.08 -13.23
C LEU A 587 13.41 8.33 -12.81
N TRP A 588 12.37 8.14 -12.00
CA TRP A 588 11.74 9.19 -11.20
C TRP A 588 12.08 8.93 -9.74
N TYR A 589 12.82 9.85 -9.13
CA TYR A 589 13.22 9.79 -7.72
C TYR A 589 12.52 10.88 -6.94
N SER A 590 12.07 10.59 -5.72
CA SER A 590 11.22 11.51 -4.96
C SER A 590 11.94 12.29 -3.86
N GLY A 591 13.11 11.85 -3.42
CA GLY A 591 13.82 12.42 -2.26
C GLY A 591 13.05 12.40 -0.95
N GLU A 592 11.92 11.69 -0.88
CA GLU A 592 11.11 11.62 0.33
C GLU A 592 10.33 10.29 0.44
N GLU A 593 9.82 10.01 1.63
CA GLU A 593 9.01 8.83 1.89
C GLU A 593 7.74 8.81 1.01
N THR A 594 7.58 7.77 0.19
CA THR A 594 6.39 7.55 -0.65
C THR A 594 5.46 6.51 -0.03
N TYR A 595 4.14 6.68 -0.12
CA TYR A 595 3.24 5.80 0.63
C TYR A 595 1.85 5.68 0.04
N ALA A 596 1.20 4.56 0.32
CA ALA A 596 -0.21 4.35 0.03
C ALA A 596 -1.08 4.72 1.24
N ASN A 597 -2.23 5.32 0.96
CA ASN A 597 -3.24 5.55 1.98
C ASN A 597 -4.27 4.41 1.95
N ILE A 598 -4.05 3.37 2.74
CA ILE A 598 -5.00 2.26 2.89
C ILE A 598 -5.89 2.49 4.10
N TYR A 599 -7.19 2.33 3.91
CA TYR A 599 -8.18 2.51 4.96
C TYR A 599 -8.93 1.21 5.23
N LEU A 600 -9.20 0.95 6.50
CA LEU A 600 -10.20 0.01 6.98
C LEU A 600 -11.46 0.79 7.36
N MET A 601 -12.62 0.45 6.81
CA MET A 601 -13.87 1.10 7.20
C MET A 601 -15.07 0.17 7.22
N SER A 602 -16.17 0.67 7.80
CA SER A 602 -17.48 0.03 7.67
C SER A 602 -18.32 0.80 6.65
N PRO A 603 -18.71 0.19 5.52
CA PRO A 603 -19.59 0.84 4.55
C PRO A 603 -21.04 0.92 5.04
N ILE A 604 -21.37 0.24 6.15
CA ILE A 604 -22.73 0.19 6.67
C ILE A 604 -22.99 1.48 7.44
N MET A 605 -23.65 2.43 6.77
CA MET A 605 -24.19 3.60 7.45
C MET A 605 -25.18 3.15 8.52
N LYS A 606 -24.94 3.57 9.77
CA LYS A 606 -25.83 3.31 10.91
C LYS A 606 -27.22 3.84 10.55
N VAL A 607 -28.23 2.96 10.50
CA VAL A 607 -29.61 3.36 10.24
C VAL A 607 -30.06 4.27 11.39
N ILE A 608 -30.20 5.57 11.11
CA ILE A 608 -30.82 6.51 12.03
C ILE A 608 -32.33 6.37 11.84
N THR A 609 -32.99 5.69 12.77
CA THR A 609 -34.45 5.76 12.88
C THR A 609 -34.80 7.10 13.50
N GLU A 610 -35.47 7.99 12.76
CA GLU A 610 -36.16 9.12 13.37
C GLU A 610 -37.30 8.57 14.25
N GLU A 611 -37.15 8.68 15.58
CA GLU A 611 -38.25 8.48 16.54
C GLU A 611 -39.22 9.67 16.55
#